data_AF-A0A3B8XFD8-F1
#
_entry.id   AF-A0A3B8XFD8-F1
#
_cell.length_a   1.000
_cell.length_b   1.000
_cell.length_c   1.000
_cell.angle_alpha   90.00
_cell.angle_beta   90.00
_cell.angle_gamma   90.00
#
_symmetry.space_group_name_H-M   'P 1'
#
loop_
_entity.id
_entity.type
_entity.pdbx_description
1 polymer ?
#
loop_
_entity_poly.entity_id
_entity_poly.type
_entity_poly.pdbx_seq_one_letter_code
_entity_poly.pdbx_strand_id
1 'polypeptide(L)'
;MIAEVGSGDPPPADEVINSPNCVAVPGLVNAHDHMYQWATRGYAPDGTLFEWLRALYQVWARIDADIVRVAARAAMSRLLLSGCTLSTDHHYVFPRGRAGIFEALVDAARELGLRFHPCRGSMSLGESKGGLPPDSVVEDEDSILADTE
;
A
#
# COMPACT_ATOMS: atom_id res chain seq x y z
N MET A 1 0.92 24.38 3.83
CA MET A 1 -0.40 24.84 3.34
C MET A 1 -0.13 25.82 2.20
N ILE A 2 -0.95 25.87 1.15
CA ILE A 2 -0.80 26.87 0.07
C ILE A 2 -1.40 28.18 0.57
N ALA A 3 -0.62 29.26 0.56
CA ALA A 3 -1.05 30.57 1.07
C ALA A 3 -1.62 31.49 -0.03
N GLU A 4 -1.05 31.45 -1.24
CA GLU A 4 -1.43 32.29 -2.37
C GLU A 4 -1.23 31.54 -3.70
N VAL A 5 -2.05 31.85 -4.71
CA VAL A 5 -1.90 31.40 -6.10
C VAL A 5 -2.23 32.58 -7.01
N GLY A 6 -1.38 32.87 -7.99
CA GLY A 6 -1.55 34.02 -8.87
C GLY A 6 -0.65 33.99 -10.11
N SER A 7 -0.76 35.03 -10.92
CA SER A 7 0.12 35.31 -12.06
C SER A 7 0.99 36.53 -11.79
N GLY A 8 2.16 36.59 -12.43
CA GLY A 8 3.12 37.69 -12.28
C GLY A 8 4.38 37.29 -11.53
N ASP A 9 5.08 38.28 -10.98
CA ASP A 9 6.31 38.04 -10.21
C ASP A 9 5.99 37.32 -8.89
N PRO A 10 6.75 36.28 -8.52
CA PRO A 10 6.53 35.57 -7.27
C PRO A 10 6.88 36.44 -6.05
N PRO A 11 6.20 36.26 -4.90
CA PRO A 11 6.59 36.92 -3.66
C PRO A 11 7.99 36.47 -3.18
N PRO A 12 8.66 37.22 -2.29
CA PRO A 12 9.91 36.77 -1.67
C PRO A 12 9.74 35.41 -0.96
N ALA A 13 10.66 34.49 -1.19
CA ALA A 13 10.65 33.15 -0.61
C ALA A 13 12.08 32.66 -0.31
N ASP A 14 12.22 31.75 0.65
CA ASP A 14 13.51 31.10 0.97
C ASP A 14 13.99 30.21 -0.19
N GLU A 15 13.06 29.61 -0.94
CA GLU A 15 13.33 28.76 -2.10
C GLU A 15 12.39 29.12 -3.27
N VAL A 16 12.95 29.21 -4.47
CA VAL A 16 12.22 29.46 -5.72
C VAL A 16 12.48 28.34 -6.71
N ILE A 17 11.42 27.61 -7.07
CA ILE A 17 11.47 26.56 -8.10
C ILE A 17 10.99 27.16 -9.43
N ASN A 18 11.92 27.40 -10.36
CA ASN A 18 11.62 27.91 -11.70
C ASN A 18 11.73 26.79 -12.75
N SER A 19 10.58 26.28 -13.22
CA SER A 19 10.49 25.16 -14.17
C SER A 19 9.76 25.58 -15.45
N PRO A 20 10.42 26.34 -16.35
CA PRO A 20 9.81 26.74 -17.61
C PRO A 20 9.44 25.52 -18.46
N ASN A 21 8.32 25.61 -19.19
CA ASN A 21 7.74 24.50 -19.97
C ASN A 21 7.21 23.31 -19.15
N CYS A 22 7.08 23.46 -17.83
CA CYS A 22 6.35 22.54 -16.98
C CYS A 22 4.99 23.11 -16.58
N VAL A 23 4.05 22.23 -16.24
CA VAL A 23 2.77 22.60 -15.64
C VAL A 23 2.74 22.08 -14.21
N ALA A 24 2.46 22.96 -13.25
CA ALA A 24 2.16 22.56 -11.90
C ALA A 24 0.73 22.06 -11.82
N VAL A 25 0.53 20.87 -11.25
CA VAL A 25 -0.78 20.24 -11.04
C VAL A 25 -0.95 19.84 -9.57
N PRO A 26 -2.18 19.74 -9.06
CA PRO A 26 -2.41 19.09 -7.78
C PRO A 26 -1.85 17.67 -7.80
N GLY A 27 -1.26 17.23 -6.69
CA GLY A 27 -0.77 15.86 -6.57
C GLY A 27 -1.91 14.85 -6.70
N LEU A 28 -1.66 13.76 -7.41
CA LEU A 28 -2.67 12.72 -7.64
C LEU A 28 -2.99 11.98 -6.34
N VAL A 29 -4.21 11.44 -6.28
CA VAL A 29 -4.73 10.65 -5.17
C VAL A 29 -4.94 9.22 -5.65
N ASN A 30 -4.20 8.28 -5.08
CA ASN A 30 -4.45 6.86 -5.27
C ASN A 30 -5.43 6.36 -4.20
N ALA A 31 -6.65 6.03 -4.62
CA ALA A 31 -7.74 5.71 -3.71
C ALA A 31 -7.75 4.26 -3.21
N HIS A 32 -6.98 3.36 -3.84
CA HIS A 32 -6.90 1.95 -3.47
C HIS A 32 -5.58 1.32 -3.95
N ASP A 33 -4.96 0.48 -3.13
CA ASP A 33 -3.80 -0.34 -3.52
C ASP A 33 -3.73 -1.62 -2.67
N HIS A 34 -2.83 -2.53 -3.07
CA HIS A 34 -2.39 -3.68 -2.29
C HIS A 34 -0.86 -3.75 -2.36
N MET A 35 -0.19 -2.88 -1.63
CA MET A 35 1.24 -2.58 -1.83
C MET A 35 2.15 -3.78 -1.60
N TYR A 36 1.79 -4.73 -0.73
CA TYR A 36 2.57 -5.96 -0.55
C TYR A 36 2.63 -6.83 -1.81
N GLN A 37 1.65 -6.72 -2.71
CA GLN A 37 1.60 -7.48 -3.97
C GLN A 37 2.67 -7.01 -4.97
N TRP A 38 3.32 -5.88 -4.72
CA TRP A 38 4.48 -5.46 -5.50
C TRP A 38 5.63 -6.48 -5.45
N ALA A 39 5.73 -7.28 -4.39
CA ALA A 39 6.70 -8.37 -4.28
C ALA A 39 6.47 -9.52 -5.28
N THR A 40 5.24 -9.66 -5.81
CA THR A 40 4.81 -10.82 -6.62
C THR A 40 4.31 -10.43 -8.01
N ARG A 41 4.69 -9.24 -8.51
CA ARG A 41 4.29 -8.78 -9.85
C ARG A 41 4.75 -9.77 -10.93
N GLY A 42 3.83 -10.19 -11.78
CA GLY A 42 4.11 -11.14 -12.87
C GLY A 42 4.25 -12.60 -12.46
N TYR A 43 3.99 -12.96 -11.20
CA TYR A 43 4.13 -14.34 -10.72
C TYR A 43 3.09 -15.32 -11.30
N ALA A 44 1.85 -14.87 -11.43
CA ALA A 44 0.76 -15.58 -12.10
C ALA A 44 0.14 -14.63 -13.13
N PRO A 45 0.72 -14.49 -14.33
CA PRO A 45 0.29 -13.47 -15.30
C PRO A 45 -1.01 -13.84 -16.02
N ASP A 46 -1.37 -15.12 -16.04
CA ASP A 46 -2.51 -15.67 -16.78
C ASP A 46 -3.50 -16.37 -15.84
N GLY A 47 -4.74 -16.52 -16.31
CA GLY A 47 -5.83 -17.20 -15.61
C GLY A 47 -6.91 -16.26 -15.07
N THR A 48 -7.88 -16.85 -14.40
CA THR A 48 -8.98 -16.14 -13.73
C THR A 48 -8.54 -15.56 -12.39
N LEU A 49 -9.31 -14.60 -11.85
CA LEU A 49 -9.07 -14.04 -10.52
C LEU A 49 -8.92 -15.11 -9.42
N PHE A 50 -9.75 -16.16 -9.44
CA PHE A 50 -9.70 -17.22 -8.43
C PHE A 50 -8.50 -18.16 -8.60
N GLU A 51 -8.02 -18.37 -9.81
CA GLU A 51 -6.77 -19.09 -10.06
C GLU A 51 -5.57 -18.27 -9.59
N TRP A 52 -5.56 -16.97 -9.88
CA TRP A 52 -4.54 -16.03 -9.42
C TRP A 52 -4.50 -15.94 -7.88
N LEU A 53 -5.65 -15.79 -7.23
CA LEU A 53 -5.75 -15.76 -5.75
C LEU A 53 -5.25 -17.06 -5.13
N ARG A 54 -5.70 -18.22 -5.63
CA ARG A 54 -5.24 -19.53 -5.11
C ARG A 54 -3.73 -19.69 -5.27
N ALA A 55 -3.17 -19.30 -6.40
CA ALA A 55 -1.74 -19.37 -6.63
C ALA A 55 -0.96 -18.44 -5.69
N LEU A 56 -1.41 -17.20 -5.52
CA LEU A 56 -0.70 -16.20 -4.73
C LEU A 56 -0.90 -16.33 -3.23
N TYR A 57 -2.02 -16.85 -2.73
CA TYR A 57 -2.16 -17.10 -1.29
C TYR A 57 -1.08 -18.05 -0.75
N GLN A 58 -0.63 -19.02 -1.55
CA GLN A 58 0.47 -19.92 -1.17
C GLN A 58 1.81 -19.18 -1.00
N VAL A 59 2.01 -18.12 -1.79
CA VAL A 59 3.19 -17.24 -1.70
C VAL A 59 3.01 -16.25 -0.56
N TRP A 60 1.85 -15.60 -0.48
CA TRP A 60 1.56 -14.57 0.50
C TRP A 60 1.47 -15.10 1.93
N ALA A 61 1.21 -16.40 2.12
CA ALA A 61 1.36 -17.07 3.42
C ALA A 61 2.77 -16.97 4.02
N ARG A 62 3.76 -16.53 3.24
CA ARG A 62 5.17 -16.41 3.63
C ARG A 62 5.65 -14.97 3.76
N ILE A 63 4.80 -13.97 3.52
CA ILE A 63 5.22 -12.57 3.70
C ILE A 63 5.53 -12.31 5.17
N ASP A 64 6.47 -11.41 5.38
CA ASP A 64 6.83 -10.86 6.68
C ASP A 64 7.09 -9.36 6.55
N ALA A 65 7.42 -8.72 7.68
CA ALA A 65 7.64 -7.29 7.75
C ALA A 65 8.75 -6.80 6.79
N ASP A 66 9.80 -7.59 6.55
CA ASP A 66 10.91 -7.20 5.67
C ASP A 66 10.47 -7.20 4.21
N ILE A 67 9.76 -8.23 3.77
CA ILE A 67 9.19 -8.29 2.42
C ILE A 67 8.21 -7.13 2.20
N VAL A 68 7.32 -6.90 3.17
CA VAL A 68 6.32 -5.83 3.08
C VAL A 68 6.98 -4.46 3.04
N ARG A 69 8.03 -4.22 3.83
CA ARG A 69 8.80 -2.96 3.81
C ARG A 69 9.37 -2.68 2.43
N VAL A 70 10.01 -3.68 1.80
CA VAL A 70 10.60 -3.53 0.47
C VAL A 70 9.54 -3.33 -0.61
N ALA A 71 8.45 -4.12 -0.57
CA ALA A 71 7.35 -4.03 -1.52
C ALA A 71 6.64 -2.67 -1.44
N ALA A 72 6.33 -2.21 -0.22
CA ALA A 72 5.74 -0.91 0.04
C ALA A 72 6.62 0.24 -0.47
N ARG A 73 7.93 0.21 -0.18
CA ARG A 73 8.87 1.21 -0.71
C ARG A 73 8.86 1.25 -2.24
N ALA A 74 8.84 0.09 -2.90
CA ALA A 74 8.78 0.04 -4.37
C ALA A 74 7.47 0.63 -4.92
N ALA A 75 6.33 0.25 -4.32
CA ALA A 75 5.00 0.76 -4.69
C ALA A 75 4.91 2.29 -4.51
N MET A 76 5.23 2.78 -3.31
CA MET A 76 5.14 4.19 -2.95
C MET A 76 6.13 5.04 -3.75
N SER A 77 7.34 4.55 -4.00
CA SER A 77 8.31 5.25 -4.86
C SER A 77 7.76 5.40 -6.29
N ARG A 78 7.10 4.36 -6.82
CA ARG A 78 6.46 4.45 -8.14
C ARG A 78 5.34 5.49 -8.15
N LEU A 79 4.51 5.52 -7.11
CA LEU A 79 3.43 6.50 -6.95
C LEU A 79 4.00 7.93 -6.96
N LEU A 80 5.00 8.21 -6.11
CA LEU A 80 5.65 9.53 -6.03
C LEU A 80 6.27 9.95 -7.37
N LEU A 81 7.01 9.05 -8.03
CA LEU A 81 7.61 9.30 -9.35
C LEU A 81 6.57 9.54 -10.46
N SER A 82 5.32 9.12 -10.25
CA SER A 82 4.20 9.36 -11.17
C SER A 82 3.33 10.56 -10.80
N GLY A 83 3.71 11.33 -9.77
CA GLY A 83 2.98 12.52 -9.33
C GLY A 83 1.85 12.25 -8.33
N CYS A 84 1.74 11.03 -7.80
CA CYS A 84 0.83 10.72 -6.70
C CYS A 84 1.42 11.15 -5.37
N THR A 85 0.65 11.90 -4.58
CA THR A 85 1.10 12.48 -3.29
C THR A 85 0.28 11.98 -2.10
N LEU A 86 -0.87 11.36 -2.35
CA LEU A 86 -1.72 10.72 -1.35
C LEU A 86 -2.09 9.31 -1.82
N SER A 87 -1.87 8.30 -1.00
CA SER A 87 -2.38 6.94 -1.26
C SER A 87 -3.10 6.35 -0.06
N THR A 88 -4.00 5.42 -0.34
CA THR A 88 -4.43 4.39 0.61
C THR A 88 -3.63 3.09 0.37
N ASP A 89 -3.75 2.13 1.27
CA ASP A 89 -3.40 0.72 1.02
C ASP A 89 -4.43 -0.15 1.72
N HIS A 90 -4.85 -1.24 1.09
CA HIS A 90 -5.68 -2.25 1.72
C HIS A 90 -4.85 -3.50 2.02
N HIS A 91 -4.27 -3.54 3.22
CA HIS A 91 -3.43 -4.65 3.66
C HIS A 91 -4.28 -5.66 4.43
N TYR A 92 -4.62 -6.80 3.82
CA TYR A 92 -5.57 -7.76 4.39
C TYR A 92 -4.98 -9.16 4.67
N VAL A 93 -3.67 -9.35 4.46
CA VAL A 93 -2.99 -10.63 4.66
C VAL A 93 -2.01 -10.51 5.82
N PHE A 94 -2.31 -11.20 6.92
CA PHE A 94 -1.48 -11.24 8.12
C PHE A 94 -1.18 -12.72 8.47
N PRO A 95 -0.12 -13.33 7.89
CA PRO A 95 0.18 -14.72 8.17
C PRO A 95 0.46 -14.96 9.65
N ARG A 96 -0.06 -16.06 10.21
CA ARG A 96 0.06 -16.37 11.64
C ARG A 96 1.52 -16.35 12.10
N GLY A 97 1.78 -15.66 13.22
CA GLY A 97 3.11 -15.58 13.83
C GLY A 97 4.07 -14.61 13.15
N ARG A 98 3.59 -13.75 12.25
CA ARG A 98 4.37 -12.69 11.59
C ARG A 98 3.94 -11.31 12.08
N ALA A 99 4.62 -10.82 13.12
CA ALA A 99 4.38 -9.49 13.66
C ALA A 99 5.05 -8.38 12.81
N GLY A 100 4.63 -7.13 12.99
CA GLY A 100 5.30 -5.96 12.44
C GLY A 100 4.96 -5.62 10.97
N ILE A 101 4.03 -6.36 10.35
CA ILE A 101 3.69 -6.20 8.94
C ILE A 101 3.05 -4.83 8.66
N PHE A 102 2.07 -4.42 9.48
CA PHE A 102 1.37 -3.16 9.28
C PHE A 102 2.27 -1.97 9.61
N GLU A 103 3.11 -2.08 10.63
CA GLU A 103 4.10 -1.09 11.01
C GLU A 103 5.14 -0.89 9.90
N ALA A 104 5.62 -1.97 9.28
CA ALA A 104 6.55 -1.88 8.16
C ALA A 104 5.99 -1.09 6.97
N LEU A 105 4.70 -1.26 6.68
CA LEU A 105 3.97 -0.49 5.66
C LEU A 105 3.88 1.00 6.04
N VAL A 106 3.47 1.31 7.28
CA VAL A 106 3.36 2.70 7.77
C VAL A 106 4.71 3.41 7.81
N ASP A 107 5.75 2.72 8.26
CA ASP A 107 7.11 3.26 8.32
C ASP A 107 7.64 3.59 6.93
N ALA A 108 7.38 2.76 5.92
CA ALA A 108 7.76 3.03 4.54
C ALA A 108 7.12 4.32 4.01
N ALA A 109 5.85 4.57 4.33
CA ALA A 109 5.18 5.81 3.95
C ALA A 109 5.79 7.04 4.64
N ARG A 110 6.11 6.93 5.93
CA ARG A 110 6.76 8.00 6.71
C ARG A 110 8.14 8.33 6.16
N GLU A 111 8.94 7.31 5.85
CA GLU A 111 10.27 7.46 5.28
C GLU A 111 10.25 8.19 3.93
N LEU A 112 9.29 7.85 3.06
CA LEU A 112 9.17 8.42 1.72
C LEU A 112 8.40 9.75 1.69
N GLY A 113 7.79 10.16 2.81
CA GLY A 113 7.00 11.39 2.88
C GLY A 113 5.67 11.33 2.11
N LEU A 114 5.15 10.13 1.84
CA LEU A 114 3.85 9.97 1.18
C LEU A 114 2.72 10.25 2.17
N ARG A 115 1.73 11.07 1.79
CA ARG A 115 0.51 11.20 2.60
C ARG A 115 -0.27 9.89 2.51
N PHE A 116 -0.53 9.25 3.65
CA PHE A 116 -0.94 7.85 3.64
C PHE A 116 -2.12 7.58 4.56
N HIS A 117 -3.10 6.86 4.03
CA HIS A 117 -4.30 6.37 4.73
C HIS A 117 -4.33 4.83 4.66
N PRO A 118 -3.56 4.13 5.50
CA PRO A 118 -3.53 2.67 5.49
C PRO A 118 -4.82 2.08 6.06
N CYS A 119 -5.26 0.97 5.46
CA CYS A 119 -6.38 0.17 5.92
C CYS A 119 -5.87 -1.22 6.33
N ARG A 120 -6.02 -1.55 7.62
CA ARG A 120 -5.82 -2.89 8.17
C ARG A 120 -7.05 -3.72 7.81
N GLY A 121 -6.97 -4.41 6.69
CA GLY A 121 -7.99 -5.37 6.25
C GLY A 121 -7.92 -6.69 7.01
N SER A 122 -8.83 -7.60 6.70
CA SER A 122 -8.88 -8.90 7.36
C SER A 122 -9.65 -9.91 6.52
N MET A 123 -9.41 -11.19 6.80
CA MET A 123 -10.20 -12.31 6.29
C MET A 123 -10.38 -13.33 7.42
N SER A 124 -11.60 -13.82 7.64
CA SER A 124 -11.91 -14.82 8.69
C SER A 124 -12.38 -16.18 8.16
N LEU A 125 -12.63 -16.29 6.85
CA LEU A 125 -13.16 -17.50 6.22
C LEU A 125 -12.09 -18.24 5.41
N GLY A 126 -11.47 -19.25 6.03
CA GLY A 126 -10.46 -20.12 5.40
C GLY A 126 -11.04 -21.38 4.73
N GLU A 127 -10.20 -22.12 4.00
CA GLU A 127 -10.53 -23.36 3.28
C GLU A 127 -11.26 -24.40 4.14
N SER A 128 -10.89 -24.58 5.42
CA SER A 128 -11.56 -25.53 6.33
C SER A 128 -13.05 -25.22 6.55
N LYS A 129 -13.47 -23.98 6.29
CA LYS A 129 -14.84 -23.48 6.42
C LYS A 129 -15.48 -23.14 5.06
N GLY A 130 -14.89 -23.59 3.95
CA GLY A 130 -15.37 -23.34 2.59
C GLY A 130 -14.93 -21.99 2.00
N GLY A 131 -13.97 -21.32 2.63
CA GLY A 131 -13.32 -20.12 2.10
C GLY A 131 -12.32 -20.45 0.98
N LEU A 132 -11.91 -19.41 0.27
CA LEU A 132 -10.85 -19.46 -0.74
C LEU A 132 -9.42 -19.43 -0.17
N PRO A 133 -9.09 -18.58 0.84
CA PRO A 133 -7.73 -18.51 1.37
C PRO A 133 -7.38 -19.73 2.25
N PRO A 134 -6.13 -20.18 2.28
CA PRO A 134 -5.64 -21.14 3.27
C PRO A 134 -5.92 -20.70 4.70
N ASP A 135 -6.16 -21.65 5.61
CA ASP A 135 -6.41 -21.34 7.02
C ASP A 135 -5.24 -20.60 7.72
N SER A 136 -4.04 -20.62 7.12
CA SER A 136 -2.84 -19.94 7.61
C SER A 136 -2.78 -18.45 7.27
N VAL A 137 -3.64 -17.95 6.38
CA VAL A 137 -3.68 -16.54 5.94
C VAL A 137 -4.96 -15.82 6.34
N VAL A 138 -5.81 -16.49 7.12
CA VAL A 138 -6.99 -15.90 7.78
C VAL A 138 -6.77 -15.83 9.28
N GLU A 139 -7.55 -14.97 9.92
CA GLU A 139 -7.50 -14.68 11.34
C GLU A 139 -8.85 -15.02 12.00
N ASP A 140 -8.85 -15.29 13.30
CA ASP A 140 -10.11 -15.34 14.04
C ASP A 140 -10.71 -13.95 14.21
N GLU A 141 -12.04 -13.88 14.29
CA GLU A 141 -12.79 -12.61 14.32
C GLU A 141 -12.45 -11.78 15.55
N ASP A 142 -12.22 -12.41 16.71
CA ASP A 142 -11.86 -11.72 17.94
C ASP A 142 -10.48 -11.04 17.82
N SER A 143 -9.48 -11.71 17.23
CA SER A 143 -8.17 -11.12 16.96
C SER A 143 -8.24 -9.99 15.93
N ILE A 144 -9.06 -10.14 14.89
CA ILE A 144 -9.30 -9.08 13.89
C ILE A 144 -9.84 -7.81 14.56
N LEU A 145 -10.86 -7.95 15.41
CA LEU A 145 -11.48 -6.84 16.11
C LEU A 145 -10.48 -6.19 17.08
N ALA A 146 -9.75 -7.00 17.87
CA ALA A 146 -8.75 -6.49 18.81
C ALA A 146 -7.62 -5.68 18.14
N ASP A 147 -7.26 -6.01 16.90
CA ASP A 147 -6.23 -5.30 16.13
C ASP A 147 -6.73 -4.07 15.37
N THR A 148 -8.05 -3.86 15.29
CA THR A 148 -8.68 -2.83 14.43
C THR A 148 -9.44 -1.75 15.23
N GLU A 149 -9.77 -1.99 16.49
CA GLU A 149 -10.41 -1.04 17.42
C GLU A 149 -9.41 -0.11 18.12
#